data_AF-A0A3S1CVP7-F1
#
_entry.id   AF-A0A3S1CVP7-F1
#
_cell.length_a   1.000
_cell.length_b   1.000
_cell.length_c   1.000
_cell.angle_alpha   90.00
_cell.angle_beta   90.00
_cell.angle_gamma   90.00
#
_symmetry.space_group_name_H-M   'P 1'
#
loop_
_entity.id
_entity.type
_entity.pdbx_description
1 polymer ?
#
loop_
_entity_poly.entity_id
_entity_poly.type
_entity_poly.pdbx_seq_one_letter_code
_entity_poly.pdbx_strand_id
1 'polypeptide(L)'
;MKRLLAALSGLTLLVASCSKDKTGGELTARPVALTVTAEYSAATGITGLPKEGVTVKIVNLSNGQTNQTTTNASGAAVFSSITPGKYTITATVTIPAALYSSLSQTKVETDVVFNGNLTAVNITEENNNLKTELTAGRLGNWVIKQIYYAGSNTSRGAAFRDQFLEIYNNSNEVMYADSLYIGQVHGVNNVSNNASKPGYLPTNQYDWSVAFGMKDKTNANTGYVYLKSMFMVPGTGKEHPVKPGESIVFAQTGLNHAAPYVMADGVVQGITDPSLTIDLSRSDFECYLVDYDRMRSLAAGKPFSAYKWDIDNPAVPNIKVVFHLQGNDFVLDNRGYDALVLFQPQGENPAQWPAYQIPTIQSQGDVYSSCPQVPLKHIIDAIELQHLNTVSRVPKRLPNSLDAGPVNVTSGAYTGESLVRKTVRVTGGRRVLQDTNNSANDFVTKAKADPSKSATSFIN
;
A
#
# COMPACT_ATOMS: atom_id res chain seq x y z
N MET A 1 -45.90 91.44 39.37
CA MET A 1 -45.22 91.56 38.06
C MET A 1 -44.53 90.23 37.77
N LYS A 2 -44.54 89.71 36.53
CA LYS A 2 -43.88 88.44 36.08
C LYS A 2 -44.43 87.17 36.79
N ARG A 3 -44.90 86.12 36.08
CA ARG A 3 -44.17 85.03 35.38
C ARG A 3 -43.27 84.23 36.35
N LEU A 4 -43.28 82.88 36.42
CA LEU A 4 -43.78 81.87 35.46
C LEU A 4 -44.25 80.55 36.15
N LEU A 5 -44.80 79.63 35.34
CA LEU A 5 -45.12 78.20 35.54
C LEU A 5 -44.02 77.37 36.28
N ALA A 6 -44.22 76.14 36.77
CA ALA A 6 -45.37 75.27 37.15
C ALA A 6 -44.74 73.94 37.73
N ALA A 7 -45.32 72.74 37.87
CA ALA A 7 -46.62 72.12 37.57
C ALA A 7 -46.82 70.86 38.48
N LEU A 8 -48.01 70.23 38.49
CA LEU A 8 -48.23 68.89 39.06
C LEU A 8 -49.41 68.18 38.35
N SER A 9 -49.27 66.89 38.03
CA SER A 9 -50.35 66.07 37.44
C SER A 9 -50.22 64.62 37.91
N GLY A 10 -51.33 64.01 38.35
CA GLY A 10 -51.34 62.67 38.95
C GLY A 10 -51.56 61.57 37.91
N LEU A 11 -50.73 60.52 37.95
CA LEU A 11 -50.81 59.39 37.03
C LEU A 11 -51.72 58.28 37.60
N THR A 12 -52.92 58.14 37.05
CA THR A 12 -53.86 57.06 37.43
C THR A 12 -53.55 55.78 36.65
N LEU A 13 -53.17 54.70 37.34
CA LEU A 13 -52.96 53.40 36.69
C LEU A 13 -54.30 52.71 36.38
N LEU A 14 -54.52 52.36 35.10
CA LEU A 14 -55.52 51.39 34.67
C LEU A 14 -54.81 50.07 34.33
N VAL A 15 -55.00 49.05 35.16
CA VAL A 15 -54.52 47.69 34.90
C VAL A 15 -55.46 46.96 33.94
N ALA A 16 -55.13 46.98 32.66
CA ALA A 16 -55.80 46.18 31.64
C ALA A 16 -55.37 44.71 31.74
N SER A 17 -56.18 43.89 32.41
CA SER A 17 -55.98 42.44 32.47
C SER A 17 -56.29 41.80 31.11
N CYS A 18 -55.25 41.41 30.37
CA CYS A 18 -55.40 40.59 29.17
C CYS A 18 -55.20 39.11 29.52
N SER A 19 -56.30 38.40 29.78
CA SER A 19 -56.30 36.94 29.75
C SER A 19 -55.94 36.46 28.35
N LYS A 20 -54.84 35.71 28.18
CA LYS A 20 -54.61 34.97 26.94
C LYS A 20 -55.62 33.83 26.86
N ASP A 21 -56.55 33.91 25.92
CA ASP A 21 -57.51 32.85 25.66
C ASP A 21 -56.81 31.54 25.29
N LYS A 22 -57.22 30.45 25.95
CA LYS A 22 -56.78 29.09 25.60
C LYS A 22 -57.63 28.53 24.45
N THR A 23 -57.69 29.24 23.34
CA THR A 23 -58.44 28.88 22.12
C THR A 23 -57.52 28.72 20.90
N GLY A 24 -56.29 28.28 21.15
CA GLY A 24 -55.48 27.55 20.18
C GLY A 24 -55.19 26.16 20.73
N GLY A 25 -55.44 25.12 19.93
CA GLY A 25 -54.89 23.81 20.22
C GLY A 25 -53.37 23.89 20.04
N GLU A 26 -52.63 24.04 21.15
CA GLU A 26 -51.17 24.08 21.10
C GLU A 26 -50.65 22.74 20.55
N LEU A 27 -50.33 22.73 19.25
CA LEU A 27 -49.42 21.79 18.62
C LEU A 27 -47.99 22.05 19.15
N THR A 28 -47.82 21.93 20.46
CA THR A 28 -46.53 21.74 21.11
C THR A 28 -45.96 20.45 20.55
N ALA A 29 -45.04 20.59 19.59
CA ALA A 29 -44.42 19.47 18.90
C ALA A 29 -43.76 18.57 19.95
N ARG A 30 -44.39 17.42 20.22
CA ARG A 30 -44.04 16.56 21.35
C ARG A 30 -42.57 16.16 21.27
N PRO A 31 -41.80 16.26 22.37
CA PRO A 31 -40.40 15.87 22.33
C PRO A 31 -40.26 14.38 22.02
N VAL A 32 -39.48 14.08 20.98
CA VAL A 32 -39.21 12.72 20.52
C VAL A 32 -37.97 12.19 21.22
N ALA A 33 -38.03 10.96 21.72
CA ALA A 33 -36.85 10.21 22.12
C ALA A 33 -36.22 9.57 20.87
N LEU A 34 -35.09 10.11 20.40
CA LEU A 34 -34.38 9.60 19.23
C LEU A 34 -33.33 8.57 19.65
N THR A 35 -33.29 7.43 18.95
CA THR A 35 -32.17 6.49 18.96
C THR A 35 -31.46 6.51 17.62
N VAL A 36 -30.12 6.62 17.64
CA VAL A 36 -29.27 6.44 16.47
C VAL A 36 -28.35 5.24 16.73
N THR A 37 -28.47 4.20 15.90
CA THR A 37 -27.58 3.03 15.96
C THR A 37 -26.45 3.21 14.95
N ALA A 38 -25.20 3.18 15.41
CA ALA A 38 -24.01 3.23 14.55
C ALA A 38 -23.50 1.80 14.27
N GLU A 39 -23.38 1.45 12.98
CA GLU A 39 -22.96 0.11 12.54
C GLU A 39 -21.80 0.22 11.54
N TYR A 40 -20.71 -0.52 11.75
CA TYR A 40 -19.60 -0.55 10.79
C TYR A 40 -20.03 -1.20 9.48
N SER A 41 -19.59 -0.63 8.35
CA SER A 41 -19.95 -1.15 7.04
C SER A 41 -19.51 -2.60 6.86
N ALA A 42 -20.36 -3.40 6.23
CA ALA A 42 -20.00 -4.76 5.80
C ALA A 42 -18.78 -4.76 4.86
N ALA A 43 -18.52 -3.67 4.14
CA ALA A 43 -17.33 -3.47 3.31
C ALA A 43 -16.01 -3.30 4.09
N THR A 44 -16.06 -3.16 5.42
CA THR A 44 -14.88 -3.19 6.31
C THR A 44 -14.40 -4.61 6.57
N GLY A 45 -15.33 -5.56 6.77
CA GLY A 45 -15.03 -6.99 6.97
C GLY A 45 -14.26 -7.34 8.24
N ILE A 46 -14.16 -6.42 9.23
CA ILE A 46 -13.44 -6.63 10.48
C ILE A 46 -14.46 -6.87 11.60
N THR A 47 -14.34 -8.01 12.28
CA THR A 47 -15.11 -8.35 13.48
C THR A 47 -14.46 -7.79 14.74
N GLY A 48 -15.24 -7.46 15.76
CA GLY A 48 -14.72 -7.04 17.07
C GLY A 48 -14.36 -5.55 17.21
N LEU A 49 -14.62 -4.72 16.19
CA LEU A 49 -14.52 -3.26 16.33
C LEU A 49 -15.49 -2.76 17.42
N PRO A 50 -15.06 -1.85 18.32
CA PRO A 50 -15.88 -1.40 19.43
C PRO A 50 -17.10 -0.61 18.95
N LYS A 51 -18.29 -0.98 19.43
CA LYS A 51 -19.55 -0.26 19.15
C LYS A 51 -19.87 0.83 20.16
N GLU A 52 -19.26 0.78 21.34
CA GLU A 52 -19.38 1.77 22.41
C GLU A 52 -18.44 2.96 22.17
N GLY A 53 -18.83 4.15 22.63
CA GLY A 53 -18.00 5.36 22.55
C GLY A 53 -17.99 6.05 21.18
N VAL A 54 -18.75 5.57 20.18
CA VAL A 54 -18.94 6.30 18.92
C VAL A 54 -19.66 7.61 19.25
N THR A 55 -19.04 8.72 18.90
CA THR A 55 -19.62 10.06 19.12
C THR A 55 -20.69 10.30 18.08
N VAL A 56 -21.94 10.46 18.51
CA VAL A 56 -23.06 10.84 17.64
C VAL A 56 -23.47 12.26 17.94
N LYS A 57 -23.42 13.11 16.92
CA LYS A 57 -23.86 14.50 16.94
C LYS A 57 -25.05 14.68 16.01
N ILE A 58 -26.05 15.42 16.47
CA ILE A 58 -27.23 15.81 15.68
C ILE A 58 -27.32 17.33 15.61
N VAL A 59 -27.71 17.87 14.44
CA VAL A 59 -27.87 19.30 14.18
C VAL A 59 -29.26 19.54 13.58
N ASN A 60 -30.12 20.30 14.27
CA ASN A 60 -31.45 20.66 13.77
C ASN A 60 -31.31 21.74 12.68
N LEU A 61 -31.86 21.48 11.50
CA LEU A 61 -31.70 22.34 10.32
C LEU A 61 -32.62 23.57 10.31
N SER A 62 -33.55 23.70 11.26
CA SER A 62 -34.42 24.89 11.38
C SER A 62 -33.84 25.98 12.28
N ASN A 63 -32.98 25.64 13.25
CA ASN A 63 -32.44 26.58 14.24
C ASN A 63 -30.93 26.43 14.52
N GLY A 64 -30.24 25.47 13.88
CA GLY A 64 -28.81 25.20 14.08
C GLY A 64 -28.44 24.51 15.40
N GLN A 65 -29.42 24.16 16.26
CA GLN A 65 -29.16 23.57 17.56
C GLN A 65 -28.43 22.23 17.43
N THR A 66 -27.31 22.11 18.13
CA THR A 66 -26.47 20.91 18.17
C THR A 66 -26.64 20.19 19.50
N ASN A 67 -26.93 18.88 19.46
CA ASN A 67 -26.82 17.97 20.60
C ASN A 67 -25.82 16.85 20.28
N GLN A 68 -25.18 16.27 21.28
CA GLN A 68 -24.19 15.19 21.12
C GLN A 68 -24.27 14.20 22.28
N THR A 69 -24.04 12.91 22.00
CA THR A 69 -23.89 11.83 22.99
C THR A 69 -22.98 10.73 22.42
N THR A 70 -22.67 9.70 23.21
CA THR A 70 -21.94 8.50 22.75
C THR A 70 -22.86 7.29 22.64
N THR A 71 -22.48 6.33 21.80
CA THR A 71 -23.12 5.02 21.77
C THR A 71 -22.73 4.16 22.97
N ASN A 72 -23.64 3.26 23.36
CA ASN A 72 -23.40 2.18 24.33
C ASN A 72 -22.83 0.91 23.64
N ALA A 73 -22.63 -0.16 24.42
CA ALA A 73 -22.17 -1.47 23.94
C ALA A 73 -22.96 -2.11 22.77
N SER A 74 -24.24 -1.78 22.55
CA SER A 74 -24.98 -2.27 21.38
C SER A 74 -24.80 -1.42 20.11
N GLY A 75 -24.16 -0.25 20.23
CA GLY A 75 -24.02 0.74 19.16
C GLY A 75 -25.10 1.81 19.16
N ALA A 76 -25.96 1.87 20.19
CA ALA A 76 -27.07 2.81 20.26
C ALA A 76 -26.71 4.09 21.05
N ALA A 77 -26.87 5.25 20.41
CA ALA A 77 -26.82 6.58 20.99
C ALA A 77 -28.24 7.11 21.18
N VAL A 78 -28.61 7.49 22.42
CA VAL A 78 -29.98 7.87 22.77
C VAL A 78 -30.04 9.35 23.14
N PHE A 79 -30.96 10.08 22.52
CA PHE A 79 -31.33 11.47 22.83
C PHE A 79 -32.75 11.47 23.37
N SER A 80 -32.91 11.45 24.69
CA SER A 80 -34.19 11.17 25.37
C SER A 80 -35.32 12.18 25.11
N SER A 81 -35.01 13.36 24.57
CA SER A 81 -35.97 14.43 24.29
C SER A 81 -35.37 15.44 23.30
N ILE A 82 -35.89 15.47 22.07
CA ILE A 82 -35.55 16.46 21.03
C ILE A 82 -36.82 16.97 20.34
N THR A 83 -36.75 18.16 19.73
CA THR A 83 -37.87 18.68 18.92
C THR A 83 -38.02 17.90 17.62
N PRO A 84 -39.24 17.56 17.18
CA PRO A 84 -39.48 17.04 15.83
C PRO A 84 -38.99 18.00 14.75
N GLY A 85 -38.52 17.48 13.61
CA GLY A 85 -38.05 18.30 12.49
C GLY A 85 -36.95 17.65 11.67
N LYS A 86 -36.31 18.44 10.79
CA LYS A 86 -35.20 17.95 9.95
C LYS A 86 -33.85 18.10 10.64
N TYR A 87 -33.06 17.05 10.61
CA TYR A 87 -31.74 16.96 11.22
C TYR A 87 -30.67 16.48 10.23
N THR A 88 -29.44 16.93 10.42
CA THR A 88 -28.25 16.21 9.96
C THR A 88 -27.62 15.50 11.16
N ILE A 89 -27.25 14.24 10.97
CA ILE A 89 -26.68 13.34 11.98
C ILE A 89 -25.29 12.94 11.50
N THR A 90 -24.28 13.09 12.35
CA THR A 90 -22.90 12.69 12.10
C THR A 90 -22.42 11.79 13.22
N ALA A 91 -21.88 10.63 12.88
CA ALA A 91 -21.26 9.70 13.81
C ALA A 91 -19.77 9.56 13.50
N THR A 92 -18.91 9.61 14.52
CA THR A 92 -17.45 9.53 14.37
C THR A 92 -16.83 8.69 15.49
N VAL A 93 -15.86 7.85 15.16
CA VAL A 93 -15.04 7.10 16.11
C VAL A 93 -13.62 6.93 15.59
N THR A 94 -12.64 7.04 16.48
CA THR A 94 -11.21 6.83 16.18
C THR A 94 -10.77 5.51 16.80
N ILE A 95 -10.27 4.59 15.98
CA ILE A 95 -9.77 3.27 16.42
C ILE A 95 -8.24 3.32 16.47
N PRO A 96 -7.60 3.06 17.63
CA PRO A 96 -6.15 3.07 17.75
C PRO A 96 -5.47 2.12 16.75
N ALA A 97 -4.37 2.58 16.14
CA ALA A 97 -3.64 1.87 15.09
C ALA A 97 -3.30 0.42 15.45
N ALA A 98 -2.88 0.19 16.71
CA ALA A 98 -2.56 -1.13 17.23
C ALA A 98 -3.79 -2.06 17.36
N LEU A 99 -4.93 -1.53 17.81
CA LEU A 99 -6.18 -2.29 17.91
C LEU A 99 -6.72 -2.63 16.52
N TYR A 100 -6.71 -1.67 15.59
CA TYR A 100 -7.11 -1.90 14.21
C TYR A 100 -6.20 -2.94 13.54
N SER A 101 -4.87 -2.82 13.69
CA SER A 101 -3.91 -3.78 13.12
C SER A 101 -4.11 -5.19 13.68
N SER A 102 -4.37 -5.32 14.99
CA SER A 102 -4.64 -6.60 15.65
C SER A 102 -5.93 -7.27 15.15
N LEU A 103 -7.04 -6.51 15.06
CA LEU A 103 -8.32 -7.05 14.59
C LEU A 103 -8.35 -7.33 13.08
N SER A 104 -7.58 -6.59 12.29
CA SER A 104 -7.57 -6.70 10.82
C SER A 104 -6.45 -7.56 10.25
N GLN A 105 -5.41 -7.90 11.02
CA GLN A 105 -4.17 -8.54 10.54
C GLN A 105 -3.56 -7.81 9.33
N THR A 106 -3.70 -6.48 9.32
CA THR A 106 -3.18 -5.58 8.30
C THR A 106 -2.58 -4.38 9.02
N LYS A 107 -1.26 -4.18 8.92
CA LYS A 107 -0.59 -3.07 9.60
C LYS A 107 -1.12 -1.70 9.16
N VAL A 108 -1.31 -0.79 10.10
CA VAL A 108 -1.53 0.65 9.84
C VAL A 108 -0.64 1.48 10.79
N GLU A 109 -0.04 2.54 10.26
CA GLU A 109 0.88 3.42 11.03
C GLU A 109 0.16 4.54 11.81
N THR A 110 -1.14 4.74 11.57
CA THR A 110 -1.95 5.82 12.16
C THR A 110 -3.33 5.32 12.57
N ASP A 111 -3.94 6.01 13.53
CA ASP A 111 -5.28 5.69 14.02
C ASP A 111 -6.34 5.84 12.91
N VAL A 112 -7.29 4.89 12.90
CA VAL A 112 -8.30 4.81 11.85
C VAL A 112 -9.57 5.52 12.30
N VAL A 113 -9.89 6.65 11.65
CA VAL A 113 -11.15 7.37 11.87
C VAL A 113 -12.24 6.81 10.97
N PHE A 114 -13.31 6.29 11.59
CA PHE A 114 -14.56 5.95 10.91
C PHE A 114 -15.59 7.07 11.09
N ASN A 115 -16.35 7.35 10.04
CA ASN A 115 -17.40 8.36 10.00
C ASN A 115 -18.68 7.80 9.35
N GLY A 116 -19.83 8.30 9.79
CA GLY A 116 -21.15 8.03 9.20
C GLY A 116 -21.99 9.30 9.18
N ASN A 117 -22.85 9.46 8.16
CA ASN A 117 -23.65 10.67 7.95
C ASN A 117 -25.06 10.31 7.48
N LEU A 118 -26.08 10.93 8.10
CA LEU A 118 -27.43 11.02 7.55
C LEU A 118 -27.80 12.51 7.43
N THR A 119 -28.00 13.02 6.22
CA THR A 119 -28.29 14.44 5.98
C THR A 119 -29.78 14.69 5.77
N ALA A 120 -30.31 15.75 6.41
CA ALA A 120 -31.68 16.25 6.27
C ALA A 120 -32.82 15.24 6.56
N VAL A 121 -32.57 14.25 7.42
CA VAL A 121 -33.58 13.27 7.87
C VAL A 121 -34.67 13.96 8.69
N ASN A 122 -35.94 13.65 8.39
CA ASN A 122 -37.08 14.18 9.14
C ASN A 122 -37.43 13.24 10.31
N ILE A 123 -37.30 13.73 11.54
CA ILE A 123 -37.49 12.98 12.78
C ILE A 123 -38.86 13.29 13.39
N THR A 124 -39.61 12.23 13.72
CA THR A 124 -40.98 12.24 14.25
C THR A 124 -41.14 11.13 15.29
N GLU A 125 -42.29 11.03 15.97
CA GLU A 125 -42.58 9.90 16.88
C GLU A 125 -42.53 8.54 16.15
N GLU A 126 -42.86 8.51 14.85
CA GLU A 126 -42.82 7.31 13.99
C GLU A 126 -41.42 7.01 13.41
N ASN A 127 -40.60 8.04 13.18
CA ASN A 127 -39.25 7.93 12.61
C ASN A 127 -38.20 8.38 13.63
N ASN A 128 -38.12 7.64 14.75
CA ASN A 128 -37.27 7.93 15.91
C ASN A 128 -36.14 6.91 16.14
N ASN A 129 -35.98 5.91 15.27
CA ASN A 129 -34.92 4.91 15.36
C ASN A 129 -34.18 4.81 14.02
N LEU A 130 -32.98 5.38 13.96
CA LEU A 130 -32.21 5.55 12.74
C LEU A 130 -30.92 4.73 12.77
N LYS A 131 -30.48 4.25 11.61
CA LYS A 131 -29.18 3.58 11.44
C LYS A 131 -28.23 4.45 10.63
N THR A 132 -26.98 4.58 11.09
CA THR A 132 -25.89 5.25 10.37
C THR A 132 -24.74 4.28 10.14
N GLU A 133 -24.29 4.16 8.89
CA GLU A 133 -23.18 3.27 8.53
C GLU A 133 -21.84 3.99 8.74
N LEU A 134 -20.93 3.36 9.47
CA LEU A 134 -19.57 3.86 9.72
C LEU A 134 -18.61 3.32 8.65
N THR A 135 -17.99 4.23 7.90
CA THR A 135 -16.94 3.95 6.91
C THR A 135 -15.67 4.75 7.22
N ALA A 136 -14.50 4.20 6.91
CA ALA A 136 -13.23 4.92 7.01
C ALA A 136 -12.80 5.47 5.64
N GLY A 137 -11.75 6.30 5.61
CA GLY A 137 -11.05 6.70 4.38
C GLY A 137 -10.25 5.53 3.76
N ARG A 138 -9.12 5.83 3.11
CA ARG A 138 -8.25 4.75 2.60
C ARG A 138 -7.77 3.85 3.74
N LEU A 139 -8.06 2.56 3.63
CA LEU A 139 -7.58 1.47 4.46
C LEU A 139 -6.73 0.55 3.60
N GLY A 140 -5.45 0.38 3.91
CA GLY A 140 -4.50 -0.41 3.11
C GLY A 140 -3.78 0.40 2.03
N ASN A 141 -2.87 -0.26 1.32
CA ASN A 141 -1.95 0.32 0.34
C ASN A 141 -1.66 -0.71 -0.78
N TRP A 142 -0.70 -0.43 -1.66
CA TRP A 142 -0.12 -1.46 -2.52
C TRP A 142 0.63 -2.51 -1.70
N VAL A 143 0.54 -3.78 -2.13
CA VAL A 143 1.39 -4.88 -1.62
C VAL A 143 1.85 -5.78 -2.77
N ILE A 144 3.03 -6.38 -2.64
CA ILE A 144 3.52 -7.48 -3.47
C ILE A 144 2.63 -8.70 -3.17
N LYS A 145 1.81 -9.12 -4.13
CA LYS A 145 0.93 -10.29 -4.02
C LYS A 145 1.67 -11.58 -4.35
N GLN A 146 2.46 -11.58 -5.42
CA GLN A 146 3.14 -12.77 -5.89
C GLN A 146 4.54 -12.42 -6.40
N ILE A 147 5.51 -13.25 -6.08
CA ILE A 147 6.86 -13.17 -6.63
C ILE A 147 7.25 -14.54 -7.18
N TYR A 148 7.45 -14.59 -8.49
CA TYR A 148 8.01 -15.74 -9.16
C TYR A 148 9.47 -15.47 -9.49
N TYR A 149 10.35 -15.80 -8.54
CA TYR A 149 11.80 -15.68 -8.69
C TYR A 149 12.47 -17.01 -9.04
N ALA A 150 11.90 -18.16 -8.66
CA ALA A 150 12.57 -19.45 -8.79
C ALA A 150 12.86 -19.83 -10.25
N GLY A 151 12.02 -19.38 -11.19
CA GLY A 151 12.07 -19.78 -12.59
C GLY A 151 11.56 -21.21 -12.82
N SER A 152 11.46 -21.61 -14.09
CA SER A 152 11.03 -22.93 -14.54
C SER A 152 12.20 -23.85 -14.90
N ASN A 153 11.90 -25.07 -15.36
CA ASN A 153 12.91 -26.07 -15.69
C ASN A 153 13.91 -25.59 -16.75
N THR A 154 15.21 -25.81 -16.51
CA THR A 154 16.33 -25.26 -17.30
C THR A 154 16.49 -25.82 -18.71
N SER A 155 15.92 -26.98 -19.03
CA SER A 155 16.06 -27.63 -20.34
C SER A 155 14.74 -27.87 -21.08
N ARG A 156 13.59 -27.81 -20.38
CA ARG A 156 12.26 -28.02 -20.97
C ARG A 156 11.31 -26.82 -20.86
N GLY A 157 11.59 -25.91 -19.91
CA GLY A 157 10.91 -24.62 -19.73
C GLY A 157 11.82 -23.44 -20.09
N ALA A 158 11.57 -22.29 -19.48
CA ALA A 158 12.22 -21.02 -19.77
C ALA A 158 13.42 -20.66 -18.86
N ALA A 159 13.84 -21.60 -18.00
CA ALA A 159 14.89 -21.42 -17.01
C ALA A 159 14.58 -20.28 -16.01
N PHE A 160 15.11 -19.07 -16.20
CA PHE A 160 14.77 -17.92 -15.36
C PHE A 160 13.93 -16.87 -16.09
N ARG A 161 13.77 -16.95 -17.42
CA ARG A 161 13.24 -15.85 -18.25
C ARG A 161 11.75 -15.58 -18.05
N ASP A 162 11.05 -16.50 -17.39
CA ASP A 162 9.63 -16.42 -17.06
C ASP A 162 9.36 -15.82 -15.66
N GLN A 163 10.32 -15.11 -15.06
CA GLN A 163 10.14 -14.42 -13.78
C GLN A 163 9.14 -13.25 -13.86
N PHE A 164 8.40 -13.02 -12.76
CA PHE A 164 7.55 -11.83 -12.60
C PHE A 164 7.36 -11.43 -11.13
N LEU A 165 6.96 -10.17 -10.95
CA LEU A 165 6.43 -9.61 -9.71
C LEU A 165 4.98 -9.16 -9.94
N GLU A 166 4.07 -9.48 -9.03
CA GLU A 166 2.69 -9.00 -9.07
C GLU A 166 2.41 -8.08 -7.87
N ILE A 167 1.88 -6.90 -8.17
CA ILE A 167 1.56 -5.86 -7.19
C ILE A 167 0.04 -5.67 -7.16
N TYR A 168 -0.53 -5.65 -5.96
CA TYR A 168 -1.96 -5.73 -5.70
C TYR A 168 -2.44 -4.51 -4.92
N ASN A 169 -3.59 -3.96 -5.33
CA ASN A 169 -4.26 -2.92 -4.57
C ASN A 169 -4.99 -3.58 -3.37
N ASN A 170 -4.30 -3.64 -2.23
CA ASN A 170 -4.85 -4.15 -0.97
C ASN A 170 -5.81 -3.16 -0.29
N SER A 171 -6.01 -1.97 -0.89
CA SER A 171 -6.84 -0.92 -0.31
C SER A 171 -8.33 -1.06 -0.64
N ASN A 172 -9.14 -0.19 -0.03
CA ASN A 172 -10.57 -0.03 -0.30
C ASN A 172 -10.92 1.03 -1.37
N GLU A 173 -9.93 1.73 -1.97
CA GLU A 173 -10.16 2.73 -3.02
C GLU A 173 -9.38 2.42 -4.32
N VAL A 174 -9.74 3.07 -5.43
CA VAL A 174 -8.98 2.94 -6.69
C VAL A 174 -7.63 3.64 -6.53
N MET A 175 -6.55 2.89 -6.69
CA MET A 175 -5.19 3.41 -6.63
C MET A 175 -4.61 3.51 -8.05
N TYR A 176 -3.76 4.50 -8.30
CA TYR A 176 -3.10 4.70 -9.59
C TYR A 176 -1.64 4.24 -9.47
N ALA A 177 -1.22 3.33 -10.35
CA ALA A 177 0.11 2.74 -10.32
C ALA A 177 1.17 3.68 -10.90
N ASP A 178 0.78 4.77 -11.56
CA ASP A 178 1.66 5.84 -12.04
C ASP A 178 2.70 6.26 -10.97
N SER A 179 3.98 6.27 -11.33
CA SER A 179 5.09 6.61 -10.42
C SER A 179 5.18 5.71 -9.15
N LEU A 180 4.68 4.48 -9.23
CA LEU A 180 5.02 3.40 -8.29
C LEU A 180 6.39 2.82 -8.65
N TYR A 181 7.29 2.73 -7.66
CA TYR A 181 8.66 2.28 -7.86
C TYR A 181 8.92 0.89 -7.28
N ILE A 182 9.70 0.11 -8.02
CA ILE A 182 10.15 -1.25 -7.66
C ILE A 182 11.68 -1.21 -7.57
N GLY A 183 12.24 -1.51 -6.39
CA GLY A 183 13.68 -1.51 -6.15
C GLY A 183 14.21 -2.87 -5.75
N GLN A 184 15.25 -3.38 -6.42
CA GLN A 184 16.06 -4.48 -5.91
C GLN A 184 17.15 -3.92 -5.00
N VAL A 185 17.20 -4.36 -3.74
CA VAL A 185 18.14 -3.87 -2.72
C VAL A 185 19.52 -4.50 -2.91
N HIS A 186 20.56 -3.67 -2.95
CA HIS A 186 21.96 -4.08 -2.97
C HIS A 186 22.43 -4.51 -1.57
N GLY A 187 23.25 -5.54 -1.49
CA GLY A 187 23.83 -6.02 -0.23
C GLY A 187 24.62 -7.31 -0.41
N VAL A 188 25.44 -7.62 0.58
CA VAL A 188 26.38 -8.74 0.61
C VAL A 188 25.71 -10.05 0.20
N ASN A 189 26.13 -10.58 -0.95
CA ASN A 189 25.51 -11.75 -1.57
C ASN A 189 26.40 -13.01 -1.48
N ASN A 190 26.95 -13.27 -0.29
CA ASN A 190 27.76 -14.45 0.01
C ASN A 190 27.70 -14.82 1.49
N VAL A 191 28.11 -16.06 1.82
CA VAL A 191 28.11 -16.62 3.18
C VAL A 191 29.42 -16.42 3.95
N SER A 192 30.36 -15.59 3.44
CA SER A 192 31.64 -15.40 4.11
C SER A 192 31.50 -14.61 5.40
N ASN A 193 32.25 -15.00 6.44
CA ASN A 193 32.47 -14.12 7.57
C ASN A 193 33.28 -12.89 7.10
N ASN A 194 32.61 -11.75 7.09
CA ASN A 194 33.11 -10.47 6.60
C ASN A 194 33.14 -9.39 7.71
N ALA A 195 32.53 -9.64 8.87
CA ALA A 195 32.37 -8.67 9.96
C ALA A 195 33.68 -8.10 10.54
N SER A 196 34.82 -8.74 10.30
CA SER A 196 36.16 -8.24 10.68
C SER A 196 36.87 -7.42 9.60
N LYS A 197 36.25 -7.24 8.42
CA LYS A 197 36.83 -6.55 7.27
C LYS A 197 36.28 -5.12 7.18
N PRO A 198 37.06 -4.13 6.67
CA PRO A 198 36.55 -2.79 6.41
C PRO A 198 35.33 -2.80 5.46
N GLY A 199 34.33 -1.96 5.73
CA GLY A 199 33.11 -1.84 4.92
C GLY A 199 31.97 -2.78 5.31
N TYR A 200 32.07 -3.49 6.44
CA TYR A 200 31.05 -4.45 6.90
C TYR A 200 30.62 -4.19 8.35
N LEU A 201 29.35 -4.46 8.63
CA LEU A 201 28.75 -4.49 9.96
C LEU A 201 29.01 -5.84 10.67
N PRO A 202 28.84 -5.92 12.01
CA PRO A 202 28.85 -7.18 12.76
C PRO A 202 27.86 -8.25 12.25
N THR A 203 26.82 -7.84 11.51
CA THR A 203 25.85 -8.73 10.84
C THR A 203 26.41 -9.40 9.57
N ASN A 204 27.64 -9.08 9.16
CA ASN A 204 28.26 -9.38 7.87
C ASN A 204 27.62 -8.68 6.65
N GLN A 205 26.63 -7.81 6.85
CA GLN A 205 26.12 -6.90 5.82
C GLN A 205 27.08 -5.73 5.59
N TYR A 206 26.95 -4.98 4.50
CA TYR A 206 27.71 -3.75 4.29
C TYR A 206 27.42 -2.67 5.34
N ASP A 207 28.44 -1.90 5.72
CA ASP A 207 28.31 -0.69 6.55
C ASP A 207 28.32 0.56 5.66
N TRP A 208 27.14 1.12 5.39
CA TRP A 208 27.00 2.30 4.53
C TRP A 208 27.50 3.60 5.20
N SER A 209 27.75 3.63 6.51
CA SER A 209 28.29 4.81 7.21
C SER A 209 29.74 5.15 6.80
N VAL A 210 30.49 4.14 6.33
CA VAL A 210 31.85 4.29 5.82
C VAL A 210 31.94 4.38 4.29
N ALA A 211 30.80 4.40 3.58
CA ALA A 211 30.77 4.57 2.12
C ALA A 211 31.42 5.89 1.69
N PHE A 212 32.13 5.88 0.55
CA PHE A 212 32.83 7.06 0.05
C PHE A 212 31.83 8.21 -0.20
N GLY A 213 32.09 9.36 0.42
CA GLY A 213 31.25 10.56 0.32
C GLY A 213 29.97 10.55 1.19
N MET A 214 29.70 9.51 2.00
CA MET A 214 28.48 9.41 2.81
C MET A 214 28.26 10.64 3.71
N LYS A 215 27.11 11.31 3.52
CA LYS A 215 26.71 12.52 4.24
C LYS A 215 26.02 12.19 5.57
N ASP A 216 24.97 11.38 5.54
CA ASP A 216 24.24 10.96 6.75
C ASP A 216 24.81 9.64 7.29
N LYS A 217 25.99 9.72 7.90
CA LYS A 217 26.65 8.55 8.49
C LYS A 217 25.88 7.95 9.67
N THR A 218 25.11 8.78 10.38
CA THR A 218 24.34 8.36 11.56
C THR A 218 23.19 7.44 11.17
N ASN A 219 22.45 7.77 10.12
CA ASN A 219 21.29 7.01 9.68
C ASN A 219 21.57 6.09 8.48
N ALA A 220 22.81 6.05 7.95
CA ALA A 220 23.16 5.25 6.76
C ALA A 220 22.64 3.81 6.80
N ASN A 221 22.74 3.12 7.95
CA ASN A 221 22.33 1.72 8.10
C ASN A 221 20.91 1.52 8.67
N THR A 222 20.15 2.60 8.91
CA THR A 222 18.89 2.55 9.68
C THR A 222 17.75 3.42 9.11
N GLY A 223 18.08 4.47 8.36
CA GLY A 223 17.14 5.37 7.69
C GLY A 223 17.01 5.16 6.18
N TYR A 224 17.80 4.25 5.59
CA TYR A 224 17.86 4.01 4.14
C TYR A 224 17.99 2.51 3.80
N VAL A 225 17.56 2.15 2.59
CA VAL A 225 18.09 1.01 1.83
C VAL A 225 18.81 1.53 0.59
N TYR A 226 19.63 0.70 -0.06
CA TYR A 226 20.42 1.09 -1.24
C TYR A 226 20.12 0.14 -2.39
N LEU A 227 19.90 0.63 -3.62
CA LEU A 227 19.40 -0.18 -4.73
C LEU A 227 20.48 -0.62 -5.73
N LYS A 228 20.38 -1.87 -6.21
CA LYS A 228 21.08 -2.37 -7.41
C LYS A 228 20.27 -2.16 -8.69
N SER A 229 18.94 -2.10 -8.59
CA SER A 229 18.03 -1.78 -9.70
C SER A 229 16.85 -0.98 -9.18
N MET A 230 16.34 -0.04 -9.98
CA MET A 230 15.20 0.81 -9.69
C MET A 230 14.37 1.02 -10.95
N PHE A 231 13.13 0.53 -10.91
CA PHE A 231 12.14 0.63 -11.98
C PHE A 231 10.95 1.45 -11.52
N MET A 232 10.21 2.04 -12.46
CA MET A 232 9.07 2.92 -12.19
C MET A 232 7.97 2.69 -13.21
N VAL A 233 6.74 2.45 -12.74
CA VAL A 233 5.56 2.43 -13.61
C VAL A 233 5.37 3.84 -14.23
N PRO A 234 5.26 3.96 -15.58
CA PRO A 234 5.11 5.24 -16.27
C PRO A 234 3.76 5.94 -15.97
N GLY A 235 3.47 7.03 -16.68
CA GLY A 235 2.20 7.77 -16.58
C GLY A 235 2.27 9.09 -15.81
N THR A 236 1.27 9.95 -16.03
CA THR A 236 1.16 11.32 -15.49
C THR A 236 0.45 11.43 -14.14
N GLY A 237 0.03 10.30 -13.54
CA GLY A 237 -0.61 10.24 -12.23
C GLY A 237 -2.04 9.68 -12.24
N LYS A 238 -2.59 9.34 -13.42
CA LYS A 238 -3.94 8.79 -13.60
C LYS A 238 -4.11 7.76 -14.73
N GLU A 239 -3.04 7.33 -15.38
CA GLU A 239 -3.09 6.46 -16.56
C GLU A 239 -3.26 4.97 -16.21
N HIS A 240 -2.85 4.54 -15.02
CA HIS A 240 -2.88 3.13 -14.60
C HIS A 240 -3.74 2.89 -13.34
N PRO A 241 -5.08 3.09 -13.41
CA PRO A 241 -5.99 2.79 -12.31
C PRO A 241 -6.13 1.28 -12.06
N VAL A 242 -5.94 0.86 -10.81
CA VAL A 242 -6.17 -0.50 -10.33
C VAL A 242 -7.25 -0.45 -9.25
N LYS A 243 -8.34 -1.20 -9.41
CA LYS A 243 -9.46 -1.16 -8.44
C LYS A 243 -9.13 -1.91 -7.14
N PRO A 244 -9.89 -1.67 -6.05
CA PRO A 244 -9.80 -2.46 -4.82
C PRO A 244 -9.84 -3.96 -5.10
N GLY A 245 -8.74 -4.67 -4.86
CA GLY A 245 -8.65 -6.11 -5.12
C GLY A 245 -8.24 -6.54 -6.54
N GLU A 246 -7.79 -5.61 -7.38
CA GLU A 246 -7.11 -5.91 -8.64
C GLU A 246 -5.59 -5.77 -8.51
N SER A 247 -4.84 -6.25 -9.49
CA SER A 247 -3.37 -6.25 -9.53
C SER A 247 -2.81 -5.88 -10.89
N ILE A 248 -1.51 -5.55 -10.90
CA ILE A 248 -0.65 -5.48 -12.10
C ILE A 248 0.48 -6.51 -11.99
N VAL A 249 0.84 -7.11 -13.12
CA VAL A 249 1.97 -8.02 -13.30
C VAL A 249 3.08 -7.28 -14.04
N PHE A 250 4.26 -7.29 -13.43
CA PHE A 250 5.52 -6.81 -13.99
C PHE A 250 6.42 -8.01 -14.30
N ALA A 251 6.55 -8.33 -15.59
CA ALA A 251 7.38 -9.42 -16.09
C ALA A 251 8.86 -9.01 -16.18
N GLN A 252 9.75 -10.01 -16.18
CA GLN A 252 11.08 -9.88 -16.77
C GLN A 252 10.93 -9.59 -18.27
N THR A 253 10.43 -10.57 -19.02
CA THR A 253 10.09 -10.44 -20.43
C THR A 253 8.62 -10.84 -20.60
N GLY A 254 7.82 -9.99 -21.23
CA GLY A 254 6.39 -10.16 -21.47
C GLY A 254 6.11 -11.08 -22.65
N LEU A 255 6.71 -12.28 -22.69
CA LEU A 255 6.53 -13.25 -23.77
C LEU A 255 5.70 -14.46 -23.33
N ASN A 256 5.17 -15.19 -24.32
CA ASN A 256 4.60 -16.51 -24.06
C ASN A 256 5.73 -17.54 -23.91
N HIS A 257 6.28 -17.64 -22.70
CA HIS A 257 7.34 -18.60 -22.39
C HIS A 257 6.88 -20.07 -22.38
N ALA A 258 5.57 -20.33 -22.51
CA ALA A 258 5.01 -21.65 -22.76
C ALA A 258 4.98 -22.05 -24.25
N ALA A 259 5.51 -21.22 -25.15
CA ALA A 259 5.69 -21.51 -26.58
C ALA A 259 7.11 -21.15 -27.06
N PRO A 260 7.60 -21.71 -28.19
CA PRO A 260 8.86 -21.28 -28.79
C PRO A 260 8.81 -19.83 -29.29
N TYR A 261 9.90 -19.09 -29.12
CA TYR A 261 10.03 -17.69 -29.55
C TYR A 261 11.40 -17.41 -30.18
N VAL A 262 11.51 -16.31 -30.95
CA VAL A 262 12.75 -15.90 -31.61
C VAL A 262 13.50 -14.93 -30.68
N MET A 263 14.78 -15.21 -30.42
CA MET A 263 15.68 -14.32 -29.67
C MET A 263 16.17 -13.15 -30.54
N ALA A 264 16.73 -12.11 -29.92
CA ALA A 264 17.25 -10.96 -30.67
C ALA A 264 18.53 -11.27 -31.51
N ASP A 265 19.10 -12.48 -31.39
CA ASP A 265 20.12 -13.00 -32.32
C ASP A 265 19.53 -13.78 -33.52
N GLY A 266 18.20 -13.82 -33.65
CA GLY A 266 17.47 -14.52 -34.71
C GLY A 266 17.31 -16.03 -34.50
N VAL A 267 17.86 -16.61 -33.42
CA VAL A 267 17.75 -18.05 -33.13
C VAL A 267 16.48 -18.34 -32.32
N VAL A 268 15.81 -19.46 -32.62
CA VAL A 268 14.61 -19.89 -31.89
C VAL A 268 14.99 -20.48 -30.53
N GLN A 269 14.45 -19.92 -29.44
CA GLN A 269 14.41 -20.57 -28.15
C GLN A 269 13.26 -21.61 -28.15
N GLY A 270 13.62 -22.89 -28.08
CA GLY A 270 12.65 -23.97 -27.95
C GLY A 270 12.09 -24.10 -26.53
N ILE A 271 10.80 -24.42 -26.42
CA ILE A 271 10.13 -24.82 -25.18
C ILE A 271 9.51 -26.20 -25.46
N THR A 272 9.84 -27.20 -24.64
CA THR A 272 9.47 -28.61 -24.91
C THR A 272 8.45 -29.18 -23.93
N ASP A 273 8.24 -28.54 -22.79
CA ASP A 273 7.16 -28.86 -21.87
C ASP A 273 6.48 -27.56 -21.35
N PRO A 274 5.43 -27.08 -22.07
CA PRO A 274 4.63 -25.93 -21.67
C PRO A 274 4.01 -26.03 -20.27
N SER A 275 3.89 -27.24 -19.69
CA SER A 275 3.31 -27.41 -18.36
C SER A 275 4.21 -26.90 -17.23
N LEU A 276 5.53 -26.77 -17.48
CA LEU A 276 6.53 -26.39 -16.46
C LEU A 276 6.79 -24.88 -16.33
N THR A 277 6.25 -24.09 -17.25
CA THR A 277 6.48 -22.64 -17.39
C THR A 277 5.15 -21.91 -17.63
N ILE A 278 5.15 -20.61 -17.87
CA ILE A 278 3.96 -19.75 -17.90
C ILE A 278 3.92 -18.85 -19.13
N ASP A 279 2.78 -18.19 -19.34
CA ASP A 279 2.60 -17.17 -20.37
C ASP A 279 2.62 -15.78 -19.70
N LEU A 280 3.56 -14.92 -20.10
CA LEU A 280 3.67 -13.52 -19.67
C LEU A 280 3.32 -12.52 -20.77
N SER A 281 2.83 -12.96 -21.93
CA SER A 281 2.39 -12.10 -23.05
C SER A 281 1.16 -11.24 -22.77
N ARG A 282 0.61 -11.36 -21.55
CA ARG A 282 -0.55 -10.63 -21.04
C ARG A 282 -0.26 -9.89 -19.73
N SER A 283 1.01 -9.66 -19.43
CA SER A 283 1.44 -8.81 -18.31
C SER A 283 1.09 -7.35 -18.58
N ASP A 284 0.96 -6.53 -17.53
CA ASP A 284 0.69 -5.10 -17.68
C ASP A 284 1.95 -4.32 -18.02
N PHE A 285 3.11 -4.80 -17.53
CA PHE A 285 4.42 -4.26 -17.86
C PHE A 285 5.49 -5.36 -18.02
N GLU A 286 6.53 -5.06 -18.80
CA GLU A 286 7.78 -5.83 -18.88
C GLU A 286 9.02 -4.94 -18.65
N CYS A 287 10.23 -5.50 -18.71
CA CYS A 287 11.47 -4.78 -18.43
C CYS A 287 12.55 -4.88 -19.53
N TYR A 288 12.37 -4.17 -20.64
CA TYR A 288 13.41 -4.03 -21.66
C TYR A 288 14.56 -3.13 -21.18
N LEU A 289 15.75 -3.73 -20.94
CA LEU A 289 16.95 -3.02 -20.48
C LEU A 289 17.85 -2.56 -21.63
N VAL A 290 17.75 -3.19 -22.81
CA VAL A 290 18.54 -2.85 -24.01
C VAL A 290 18.59 -1.34 -24.28
N ASP A 291 17.48 -0.62 -24.19
CA ASP A 291 17.44 0.83 -24.45
C ASP A 291 18.18 1.67 -23.39
N TYR A 292 18.07 1.28 -22.11
CA TYR A 292 18.81 1.91 -21.00
C TYR A 292 20.32 1.67 -21.14
N ASP A 293 20.73 0.42 -21.36
CA ASP A 293 22.16 0.08 -21.48
C ASP A 293 22.76 0.52 -22.83
N ARG A 294 21.97 0.71 -23.89
CA ARG A 294 22.38 1.40 -25.12
C ARG A 294 22.72 2.86 -24.85
N MET A 295 21.81 3.60 -24.19
CA MET A 295 22.03 4.99 -23.82
C MET A 295 23.29 5.14 -22.93
N ARG A 296 23.42 4.26 -21.92
CA ARG A 296 24.56 4.19 -21.00
C ARG A 296 25.88 3.88 -21.71
N SER A 297 25.90 2.92 -22.62
CA SER A 297 27.10 2.52 -23.37
C SER A 297 27.56 3.64 -24.31
N LEU A 298 26.63 4.28 -25.02
CA LEU A 298 26.92 5.43 -25.88
C LEU A 298 27.46 6.62 -25.08
N ALA A 299 26.85 6.94 -23.93
CA ALA A 299 27.35 7.99 -23.03
C ALA A 299 28.75 7.68 -22.46
N ALA A 300 29.09 6.39 -22.30
CA ALA A 300 30.41 5.93 -21.88
C ALA A 300 31.43 5.77 -23.03
N GLY A 301 31.06 6.06 -24.28
CA GLY A 301 31.91 5.85 -25.47
C GLY A 301 32.23 4.38 -25.76
N LYS A 302 31.40 3.44 -25.28
CA LYS A 302 31.60 1.99 -25.38
C LYS A 302 30.75 1.39 -26.51
N PRO A 303 31.21 0.34 -27.20
CA PRO A 303 30.39 -0.40 -28.15
C PRO A 303 29.21 -1.05 -27.42
N PHE A 304 28.06 -1.10 -28.09
CA PHE A 304 26.84 -1.72 -27.57
C PHE A 304 26.45 -2.95 -28.40
N SER A 305 25.95 -3.98 -27.73
CA SER A 305 25.24 -5.11 -28.33
C SER A 305 24.03 -5.40 -27.45
N ALA A 306 22.87 -5.62 -28.07
CA ALA A 306 21.69 -6.09 -27.34
C ALA A 306 21.98 -7.45 -26.69
N TYR A 307 21.42 -7.68 -25.50
CA TYR A 307 21.48 -8.98 -24.85
C TYR A 307 20.37 -9.86 -25.41
N LYS A 308 20.72 -10.99 -26.02
CA LYS A 308 19.79 -11.71 -26.91
C LYS A 308 18.52 -12.28 -26.26
N TRP A 309 18.50 -12.36 -24.94
CA TRP A 309 17.38 -12.85 -24.14
C TRP A 309 16.44 -11.73 -23.66
N ASP A 310 16.93 -10.48 -23.66
CA ASP A 310 16.15 -9.27 -23.40
C ASP A 310 15.46 -8.85 -24.71
N ILE A 311 14.17 -9.16 -24.81
CA ILE A 311 13.38 -9.11 -26.05
C ILE A 311 12.15 -8.24 -25.81
N ASP A 312 12.08 -7.09 -26.48
CA ASP A 312 10.93 -6.19 -26.48
C ASP A 312 9.70 -6.88 -27.10
N ASN A 313 8.59 -6.95 -26.36
CA ASN A 313 7.29 -7.28 -26.88
C ASN A 313 6.43 -6.01 -26.97
N PRO A 314 6.26 -5.38 -28.14
CA PRO A 314 5.53 -4.12 -28.28
C PRO A 314 4.02 -4.21 -27.97
N ALA A 315 3.48 -5.39 -27.61
CA ALA A 315 2.14 -5.55 -27.05
C ALA A 315 2.08 -5.42 -25.51
N VAL A 316 3.21 -5.44 -24.80
CA VAL A 316 3.33 -5.26 -23.34
C VAL A 316 4.10 -3.95 -23.08
N PRO A 317 3.51 -2.95 -22.41
CA PRO A 317 4.20 -1.70 -22.12
C PRO A 317 5.48 -1.87 -21.30
N ASN A 318 6.55 -1.18 -21.68
CA ASN A 318 7.79 -1.19 -20.89
C ASN A 318 7.66 -0.39 -19.59
N ILE A 319 8.16 -0.94 -18.49
CA ILE A 319 8.43 -0.17 -17.27
C ILE A 319 9.54 0.84 -17.54
N LYS A 320 9.54 1.98 -16.85
CA LYS A 320 10.67 2.91 -16.94
C LYS A 320 11.83 2.39 -16.08
N VAL A 321 12.93 2.00 -16.72
CA VAL A 321 14.21 1.80 -16.04
C VAL A 321 14.74 3.16 -15.58
N VAL A 322 14.92 3.33 -14.26
CA VAL A 322 15.42 4.59 -13.66
C VAL A 322 16.88 4.45 -13.25
N PHE A 323 17.27 3.28 -12.75
CA PHE A 323 18.66 2.92 -12.47
C PHE A 323 18.89 1.42 -12.58
N HIS A 324 20.00 0.99 -13.17
CA HIS A 324 20.45 -0.41 -13.14
C HIS A 324 21.97 -0.47 -12.99
N LEU A 325 22.45 -1.05 -11.88
CA LEU A 325 23.86 -1.11 -11.50
C LEU A 325 24.64 -2.02 -12.46
N GLN A 326 24.19 -3.27 -12.61
CA GLN A 326 24.85 -4.31 -13.39
C GLN A 326 23.91 -5.47 -13.73
N GLY A 327 24.11 -6.03 -14.92
CA GLY A 327 23.22 -6.99 -15.56
C GLY A 327 23.09 -6.61 -17.04
N ASN A 328 22.29 -7.36 -17.79
CA ASN A 328 21.80 -6.96 -19.12
C ASN A 328 20.31 -7.33 -19.29
N ASP A 329 19.61 -7.58 -18.17
CA ASP A 329 18.32 -8.28 -18.09
C ASP A 329 17.75 -8.14 -16.65
N PHE A 330 16.42 -8.05 -16.48
CA PHE A 330 15.80 -7.94 -15.15
C PHE A 330 15.64 -9.33 -14.51
N VAL A 331 16.72 -9.78 -13.87
CA VAL A 331 16.75 -11.07 -13.18
C VAL A 331 16.55 -10.88 -11.67
N LEU A 332 15.55 -11.58 -11.13
CA LEU A 332 15.43 -11.91 -9.70
C LEU A 332 16.37 -13.08 -9.39
N ASP A 333 17.19 -13.00 -8.34
CA ASP A 333 18.13 -14.09 -8.04
C ASP A 333 17.37 -15.39 -7.69
N ASN A 334 17.37 -16.34 -8.63
CA ASN A 334 16.57 -17.56 -8.59
C ASN A 334 16.89 -18.50 -7.43
N ARG A 335 18.04 -18.30 -6.79
CA ARG A 335 18.47 -19.01 -5.58
C ARG A 335 17.83 -18.44 -4.31
N GLY A 336 17.06 -17.35 -4.42
CA GLY A 336 16.38 -16.67 -3.33
C GLY A 336 17.25 -15.66 -2.61
N TYR A 337 18.16 -14.97 -3.30
CA TYR A 337 19.08 -14.04 -2.63
C TYR A 337 18.67 -12.57 -2.66
N ASP A 338 17.62 -12.19 -3.38
CA ASP A 338 17.24 -10.78 -3.50
C ASP A 338 16.33 -10.29 -2.37
N ALA A 339 16.47 -9.02 -2.02
CA ALA A 339 15.44 -8.27 -1.30
C ALA A 339 14.85 -7.21 -2.24
N LEU A 340 13.55 -7.00 -2.15
CA LEU A 340 12.80 -6.03 -2.96
C LEU A 340 12.08 -5.04 -2.05
N VAL A 341 11.93 -3.82 -2.55
CA VAL A 341 11.13 -2.76 -1.93
C VAL A 341 10.18 -2.16 -2.96
N LEU A 342 8.96 -1.91 -2.53
CA LEU A 342 7.94 -1.17 -3.25
C LEU A 342 7.84 0.22 -2.59
N PHE A 343 7.91 1.30 -3.36
CA PHE A 343 7.93 2.65 -2.77
C PHE A 343 7.25 3.71 -3.64
N GLN A 344 6.81 4.79 -2.99
CA GLN A 344 6.26 5.98 -3.64
C GLN A 344 6.92 7.23 -3.05
N PRO A 345 7.63 8.06 -3.85
CA PRO A 345 8.52 9.11 -3.35
C PRO A 345 7.81 10.40 -2.87
N GLN A 346 6.48 10.42 -2.82
CA GLN A 346 5.65 11.54 -2.33
C GLN A 346 6.01 12.92 -2.95
N GLY A 347 6.34 12.94 -4.24
CA GLY A 347 6.71 14.16 -4.98
C GLY A 347 8.22 14.45 -5.05
N GLU A 348 9.06 13.69 -4.35
CA GLU A 348 10.51 13.66 -4.60
C GLU A 348 10.81 12.93 -5.92
N ASN A 349 12.01 13.14 -6.48
CA ASN A 349 12.47 12.48 -7.72
C ASN A 349 13.61 11.48 -7.41
N PRO A 350 13.35 10.16 -7.38
CA PRO A 350 14.36 9.14 -7.13
C PRO A 350 15.55 9.12 -8.09
N ALA A 351 15.39 9.62 -9.32
CA ALA A 351 16.51 9.77 -10.27
C ALA A 351 17.52 10.86 -9.85
N GLN A 352 17.24 11.61 -8.78
CA GLN A 352 18.09 12.66 -8.21
C GLN A 352 18.41 12.43 -6.72
N TRP A 353 18.03 11.27 -6.15
CA TRP A 353 18.43 10.92 -4.79
C TRP A 353 19.95 10.61 -4.72
N PRO A 354 20.60 10.85 -3.56
CA PRO A 354 22.02 10.53 -3.39
C PRO A 354 22.33 9.06 -3.65
N ALA A 355 23.42 8.79 -4.37
CA ALA A 355 23.93 7.45 -4.61
C ALA A 355 25.37 7.32 -4.11
N TYR A 356 25.69 6.22 -3.44
CA TYR A 356 26.97 6.04 -2.74
C TYR A 356 27.66 4.74 -3.13
N GLN A 357 28.99 4.78 -3.17
CA GLN A 357 29.82 3.63 -3.50
C GLN A 357 29.58 2.45 -2.54
N ILE A 358 29.62 1.23 -3.06
CA ILE A 358 29.56 0.01 -2.23
C ILE A 358 30.65 0.10 -1.14
N PRO A 359 30.37 -0.09 0.16
CA PRO A 359 31.29 0.33 1.24
C PRO A 359 32.66 -0.35 1.32
N THR A 360 32.89 -1.42 0.54
CA THR A 360 34.21 -2.03 0.34
C THR A 360 35.10 -1.25 -0.65
N ILE A 361 34.57 -0.25 -1.33
CA ILE A 361 35.27 0.63 -2.27
C ILE A 361 35.60 1.94 -1.55
N GLN A 362 36.86 2.11 -1.17
CA GLN A 362 37.32 3.22 -0.32
C GLN A 362 37.81 4.45 -1.08
N SER A 363 37.72 4.44 -2.42
CA SER A 363 38.04 5.55 -3.31
C SER A 363 36.82 5.99 -4.10
N GLN A 364 36.92 7.13 -4.79
CA GLN A 364 35.93 7.52 -5.78
C GLN A 364 35.99 6.57 -6.98
N GLY A 365 35.05 5.64 -7.07
CA GLY A 365 34.79 4.84 -8.27
C GLY A 365 33.96 5.58 -9.31
N ASP A 366 33.64 4.87 -10.39
CA ASP A 366 32.71 5.32 -11.42
C ASP A 366 31.27 5.35 -10.87
N VAL A 367 30.36 6.04 -11.56
CA VAL A 367 28.92 6.07 -11.23
C VAL A 367 28.33 4.65 -11.19
N TYR A 368 28.89 3.74 -11.99
CA TYR A 368 28.50 2.33 -12.09
C TYR A 368 28.82 1.47 -10.85
N SER A 369 29.44 2.03 -9.81
CA SER A 369 29.58 1.38 -8.49
C SER A 369 28.87 2.13 -7.35
N SER A 370 28.08 3.16 -7.66
CA SER A 370 27.22 3.87 -6.69
C SER A 370 25.80 3.33 -6.68
N CYS A 371 25.27 2.97 -5.51
CA CYS A 371 23.88 2.53 -5.31
C CYS A 371 23.02 3.71 -4.81
N PRO A 372 21.90 4.06 -5.47
CA PRO A 372 20.95 5.07 -4.98
C PRO A 372 20.37 4.71 -3.62
N GLN A 373 20.32 5.67 -2.69
CA GLN A 373 19.70 5.49 -1.38
C GLN A 373 18.21 5.83 -1.43
N VAL A 374 17.39 5.01 -0.77
CA VAL A 374 15.94 5.17 -0.65
C VAL A 374 15.59 5.37 0.84
N PRO A 375 15.10 6.56 1.25
CA PRO A 375 14.64 6.79 2.62
C PRO A 375 13.51 5.83 3.00
N LEU A 376 13.60 5.18 4.18
CA LEU A 376 12.59 4.18 4.59
C LEU A 376 11.16 4.72 4.60
N LYS A 377 10.99 6.02 4.90
CA LYS A 377 9.70 6.74 4.92
C LYS A 377 8.89 6.69 3.61
N HIS A 378 9.52 6.33 2.48
CA HIS A 378 8.86 6.23 1.17
C HIS A 378 8.47 4.79 0.81
N ILE A 379 9.02 3.80 1.51
CA ILE A 379 8.80 2.38 1.27
C ILE A 379 7.45 2.00 1.87
N ILE A 380 6.60 1.40 1.05
CA ILE A 380 5.22 1.04 1.39
C ILE A 380 5.03 -0.46 1.58
N ASP A 381 5.92 -1.28 1.01
CA ASP A 381 5.98 -2.73 1.18
C ASP A 381 7.40 -3.23 0.85
N ALA A 382 7.81 -4.37 1.40
CA ALA A 382 9.11 -4.98 1.16
C ALA A 382 9.10 -6.49 1.39
N ILE A 383 10.01 -7.22 0.72
CA ILE A 383 10.20 -8.66 0.89
C ILE A 383 11.68 -9.00 0.82
N GLU A 384 12.18 -9.76 1.80
CA GLU A 384 13.51 -10.37 1.75
C GLU A 384 13.41 -11.87 1.48
N LEU A 385 13.94 -12.29 0.32
CA LEU A 385 14.15 -13.70 0.03
C LEU A 385 15.38 -14.21 0.76
N GLN A 386 15.38 -15.51 1.03
CA GLN A 386 16.58 -16.25 1.43
C GLN A 386 16.74 -17.54 0.64
N HIS A 387 17.95 -18.11 0.73
CA HIS A 387 18.20 -19.44 0.19
C HIS A 387 17.43 -20.51 0.99
N LEU A 388 16.91 -21.52 0.29
CA LEU A 388 16.24 -22.68 0.89
C LEU A 388 17.16 -23.39 1.90
N ASN A 389 18.35 -23.82 1.46
CA ASN A 389 19.38 -24.38 2.34
C ASN A 389 19.89 -23.29 3.31
N THR A 390 19.69 -23.49 4.61
CA THR A 390 20.04 -22.52 5.66
C THR A 390 21.53 -22.16 5.69
N VAL A 391 22.42 -23.13 5.42
CA VAL A 391 23.87 -22.94 5.34
C VAL A 391 24.33 -22.07 4.17
N SER A 392 23.45 -21.80 3.20
CA SER A 392 23.72 -20.95 2.05
C SER A 392 23.16 -19.53 2.21
N ARG A 393 22.44 -19.24 3.30
CA ARG A 393 21.76 -17.95 3.52
C ARG A 393 22.75 -16.80 3.72
N VAL A 394 22.43 -15.66 3.12
CA VAL A 394 23.25 -14.45 3.13
C VAL A 394 22.78 -13.46 4.19
N PRO A 395 23.59 -12.46 4.60
CA PRO A 395 23.15 -11.43 5.55
C PRO A 395 21.90 -10.69 5.08
N LYS A 396 20.93 -10.47 5.99
CA LYS A 396 19.73 -9.65 5.69
C LYS A 396 20.13 -8.24 5.23
N ARG A 397 19.37 -7.70 4.29
CA ARG A 397 19.48 -6.36 3.70
C ARG A 397 18.36 -5.44 4.17
N LEU A 398 17.18 -5.98 4.47
CA LEU A 398 16.08 -5.21 5.00
C LEU A 398 16.17 -5.08 6.52
N PRO A 399 15.97 -3.88 7.09
CA PRO A 399 15.77 -3.71 8.53
C PRO A 399 14.44 -4.35 8.94
N ASN A 400 14.36 -4.79 10.20
CA ASN A 400 13.17 -5.47 10.74
C ASN A 400 11.89 -4.60 10.77
N SER A 401 12.01 -3.28 10.54
CA SER A 401 10.88 -2.37 10.36
C SER A 401 10.20 -2.53 8.99
N LEU A 402 10.90 -3.07 7.99
CA LEU A 402 10.38 -3.39 6.66
C LEU A 402 10.09 -4.89 6.52
N ASP A 403 11.06 -5.75 6.87
CA ASP A 403 10.88 -7.19 6.91
C ASP A 403 11.67 -7.83 8.05
N ALA A 404 10.96 -8.32 9.07
CA ALA A 404 11.52 -8.98 10.24
C ALA A 404 11.88 -10.47 10.02
N GLY A 405 11.42 -11.12 8.95
CA GLY A 405 11.54 -12.57 8.78
C GLY A 405 11.54 -13.00 7.30
N PRO A 406 12.70 -13.43 6.76
CA PRO A 406 12.83 -13.70 5.34
C PRO A 406 12.20 -15.04 4.92
N VAL A 407 11.85 -15.15 3.63
CA VAL A 407 11.07 -16.26 3.08
C VAL A 407 11.77 -16.95 1.90
N ASN A 408 11.40 -18.18 1.59
CA ASN A 408 11.88 -18.91 0.41
C ASN A 408 10.81 -19.88 -0.13
N VAL A 409 10.83 -20.15 -1.43
CA VAL A 409 10.05 -21.27 -2.01
C VAL A 409 10.54 -22.63 -1.45
N THR A 410 9.70 -23.65 -1.50
CA THR A 410 9.91 -24.93 -0.77
C THR A 410 10.86 -25.90 -1.44
N SER A 411 10.90 -25.92 -2.77
CA SER A 411 11.66 -26.86 -3.59
C SER A 411 12.91 -26.21 -4.23
N GLY A 412 13.01 -24.88 -4.18
CA GLY A 412 14.18 -24.13 -4.65
C GLY A 412 14.10 -23.71 -6.12
N ALA A 413 15.26 -23.42 -6.71
CA ALA A 413 15.41 -22.85 -8.05
C ALA A 413 14.97 -23.79 -9.18
N TYR A 414 14.44 -23.21 -10.27
CA TYR A 414 14.05 -23.89 -11.53
C TYR A 414 12.90 -24.91 -11.40
N THR A 415 12.01 -24.68 -10.44
CA THR A 415 10.93 -25.62 -10.05
C THR A 415 9.54 -25.23 -10.57
N GLY A 416 9.34 -23.99 -11.04
CA GLY A 416 8.01 -23.44 -11.29
C GLY A 416 7.35 -22.80 -10.05
N GLU A 417 7.91 -22.98 -8.85
CA GLU A 417 7.34 -22.46 -7.62
C GLU A 417 7.44 -20.93 -7.52
N SER A 418 6.45 -20.32 -6.88
CA SER A 418 6.42 -18.88 -6.56
C SER A 418 5.95 -18.66 -5.12
N LEU A 419 6.20 -17.49 -4.55
CA LEU A 419 5.63 -17.10 -3.27
C LEU A 419 4.39 -16.24 -3.49
N VAL A 420 3.31 -16.52 -2.77
CA VAL A 420 2.05 -15.78 -2.81
C VAL A 420 1.68 -15.31 -1.40
N ARG A 421 1.27 -14.04 -1.27
CA ARG A 421 0.85 -13.44 0.00
C ARG A 421 -0.50 -14.01 0.43
N LYS A 422 -0.63 -14.35 1.72
CA LYS A 422 -1.81 -15.02 2.28
C LYS A 422 -3.06 -14.14 2.21
N THR A 423 -4.23 -14.74 2.04
CA THR A 423 -5.51 -14.04 2.23
C THR A 423 -5.87 -14.01 3.72
N VAL A 424 -6.06 -12.84 4.32
CA VAL A 424 -6.59 -12.71 5.69
C VAL A 424 -8.11 -12.88 5.69
N ARG A 425 -8.78 -12.20 4.76
CA ARG A 425 -10.25 -12.19 4.66
C ARG A 425 -10.72 -11.88 3.25
N VAL A 426 -11.98 -12.21 2.98
CA VAL A 426 -12.73 -11.76 1.80
C VAL A 426 -13.81 -10.79 2.29
N THR A 427 -14.01 -9.67 1.60
CA THR A 427 -14.89 -8.59 2.03
C THR A 427 -15.49 -7.92 0.80
N GLY A 428 -16.80 -8.07 0.58
CA GLY A 428 -17.45 -7.57 -0.63
C GLY A 428 -16.89 -8.18 -1.94
N GLY A 429 -16.38 -9.43 -1.88
CA GLY A 429 -15.68 -10.09 -2.99
C GLY A 429 -14.19 -9.78 -3.10
N ARG A 430 -13.73 -8.64 -2.58
CA ARG A 430 -12.31 -8.26 -2.51
C ARG A 430 -11.57 -9.11 -1.48
N ARG A 431 -10.38 -9.62 -1.82
CA ARG A 431 -9.46 -10.23 -0.85
C ARG A 431 -8.64 -9.14 -0.15
N VAL A 432 -8.42 -9.30 1.15
CA VAL A 432 -7.41 -8.51 1.89
C VAL A 432 -6.24 -9.45 2.16
N LEU A 433 -5.06 -9.08 1.68
CA LEU A 433 -3.83 -9.85 1.84
C LEU A 433 -3.12 -9.49 3.15
N GLN A 434 -2.44 -10.47 3.74
CA GLN A 434 -1.76 -10.34 5.01
C GLN A 434 -0.52 -9.46 4.87
N ASP A 435 -0.34 -8.53 5.81
CA ASP A 435 0.87 -7.72 5.86
C ASP A 435 1.23 -7.41 7.31
N THR A 436 2.31 -8.02 7.78
CA THR A 436 2.85 -7.92 9.14
C THR A 436 4.30 -7.44 9.17
N ASN A 437 4.82 -6.97 8.02
CA ASN A 437 6.24 -6.64 7.81
C ASN A 437 7.15 -7.85 8.16
N ASN A 438 6.73 -9.06 7.77
CA ASN A 438 7.46 -10.30 8.02
C ASN A 438 7.13 -11.35 6.96
N SER A 439 7.99 -11.49 5.95
CA SER A 439 7.66 -12.29 4.77
C SER A 439 7.44 -13.78 5.07
N ALA A 440 8.08 -14.32 6.11
CA ALA A 440 7.88 -15.69 6.59
C ALA A 440 6.48 -15.90 7.22
N ASN A 441 5.89 -14.84 7.80
CA ASN A 441 4.50 -14.84 8.23
C ASN A 441 3.55 -14.60 7.06
N ASP A 442 3.90 -13.72 6.12
CA ASP A 442 2.96 -13.13 5.16
C ASP A 442 2.79 -13.94 3.86
N PHE A 443 3.79 -14.75 3.48
CA PHE A 443 3.80 -15.52 2.22
C PHE A 443 3.74 -17.05 2.41
N VAL A 444 3.38 -17.76 1.33
CA VAL A 444 3.36 -19.22 1.20
C VAL A 444 3.76 -19.63 -0.22
N THR A 445 4.36 -20.81 -0.39
CA THR A 445 4.68 -21.32 -1.73
C THR A 445 3.43 -21.75 -2.49
N LYS A 446 3.32 -21.32 -3.74
CA LYS A 446 2.42 -21.85 -4.75
C LYS A 446 3.22 -22.74 -5.71
N ALA A 447 2.82 -24.01 -5.84
CA ALA A 447 3.55 -25.06 -6.57
C ALA A 447 3.81 -24.74 -8.06
N LYS A 448 2.97 -23.92 -8.69
CA LYS A 448 3.23 -23.30 -9.99
C LYS A 448 2.83 -21.82 -9.95
N ALA A 449 3.65 -20.95 -10.52
CA ALA A 449 3.34 -19.54 -10.71
C ALA A 449 2.09 -19.32 -11.60
N ASP A 450 1.37 -18.22 -11.38
CA ASP A 450 0.03 -17.99 -11.95
C ASP A 450 -0.23 -16.49 -12.18
N PRO A 451 0.27 -15.92 -13.30
CA PRO A 451 0.08 -14.51 -13.63
C PRO A 451 -1.35 -14.17 -14.09
N SER A 452 -2.31 -15.11 -14.01
CA SER A 452 -3.67 -14.90 -14.56
C SER A 452 -4.50 -13.84 -13.83
N LYS A 453 -4.04 -13.37 -12.67
CA LYS A 453 -4.78 -12.53 -11.70
C LYS A 453 -6.12 -13.11 -11.21
N SER A 454 -6.46 -14.33 -11.64
CA SER A 454 -7.75 -14.95 -11.37
C SER A 454 -7.84 -15.48 -9.94
N ALA A 455 -9.02 -16.00 -9.56
CA ALA A 455 -9.22 -16.59 -8.24
C ALA A 455 -8.24 -17.74 -7.90
N THR A 456 -7.64 -18.42 -8.89
CA THR A 456 -6.63 -19.47 -8.66
C THR A 456 -5.26 -18.92 -8.30
N SER A 457 -4.96 -17.67 -8.66
CA SER A 457 -3.64 -17.06 -8.41
C SER A 457 -3.39 -16.73 -6.93
N PHE A 458 -4.46 -16.68 -6.12
CA PHE A 458 -4.39 -16.51 -4.68
C PHE A 458 -4.18 -17.85 -3.95
N ILE A 459 -3.74 -17.76 -2.70
CA ILE A 459 -3.88 -18.84 -1.72
C ILE A 459 -4.86 -18.36 -0.63
N ASN A 460 -5.75 -19.27 -0.21
CA ASN A 460 -6.69 -19.09 0.90
C ASN A 460 -6.01 -19.36 2.23
#